data_AF-A0A8H6AGV5-F1
#
_entry.id   AF-A0A8H6AGV5-F1
#
_cell.length_a   1.000
_cell.length_b   1.000
_cell.length_c   1.000
_cell.angle_alpha   90.00
_cell.angle_beta   90.00
_cell.angle_gamma   90.00
#
_symmetry.space_group_name_H-M   'P 1'
#
loop_
_entity.id
_entity.type
_entity.pdbx_description
1 polymer ?
#
loop_
_entity_poly.entity_id
_entity_poly.type
_entity_poly.pdbx_seq_one_letter_code
_entity_poly.pdbx_strand_id
1 'polypeptide(L)'
;MSVDIVQLYGPGLSFYLTQGKPPAPIDAPMRSPDTSLRKYSATMKALHISNDRLESRVKNLSSSTAQLELELMKLQHHIKGFHGELLVTWQADTLTRLVEVVYERCGWKLPGGITATSHEGMDQARVSLMYRTAARKIKKETLQRRFGLSMPYYVALQRLYTFEARIRFVPSAHSLDG
;
A
#
# COMPACT_ATOMS: atom_id res chain seq x y z
N MET A 1 -17.12 -34.83 -31.86
CA MET A 1 -16.47 -34.10 -30.74
C MET A 1 -15.19 -33.40 -31.22
N SER A 2 -15.27 -32.28 -31.94
CA SER A 2 -14.05 -31.58 -32.40
C SER A 2 -14.18 -30.07 -32.60
N VAL A 3 -15.34 -29.46 -32.33
CA VAL A 3 -15.57 -28.03 -32.60
C VAL A 3 -15.01 -27.15 -31.47
N ASP A 4 -14.97 -27.66 -30.23
CA ASP A 4 -14.46 -26.93 -29.05
C ASP A 4 -12.94 -26.76 -29.02
N ILE A 5 -12.18 -27.73 -29.53
CA ILE A 5 -10.71 -27.71 -29.42
C ILE A 5 -10.10 -26.70 -30.40
N VAL A 6 -10.70 -26.53 -31.57
CA VAL A 6 -10.19 -25.62 -32.63
C VAL A 6 -10.39 -24.14 -32.26
N GLN A 7 -11.44 -23.82 -31.49
CA GLN A 7 -11.64 -22.44 -31.01
C GLN A 7 -10.67 -22.06 -29.88
N LEU A 8 -10.29 -23.03 -29.03
CA LEU A 8 -9.44 -22.77 -27.87
C LEU A 8 -7.93 -22.79 -28.21
N TYR A 9 -7.51 -23.63 -29.16
CA TYR A 9 -6.09 -23.83 -29.49
C TYR A 9 -5.72 -23.49 -30.94
N GLY A 10 -6.69 -23.07 -31.76
CA GLY A 10 -6.50 -22.76 -33.18
C GLY A 10 -6.40 -24.01 -34.08
N PRO A 11 -6.24 -23.81 -35.40
CA PRO A 11 -6.05 -24.91 -36.34
C PRO A 11 -4.82 -25.77 -35.97
N GLY A 12 -4.96 -27.09 -36.04
CA GLY A 12 -3.85 -28.01 -35.75
C GLY A 12 -2.64 -27.82 -36.68
N LEU A 13 -1.46 -28.28 -36.26
CA LEU A 13 -0.18 -28.07 -36.96
C LEU A 13 -0.20 -28.49 -38.44
N SER A 14 -1.01 -29.49 -38.80
CA SER A 14 -1.23 -29.95 -40.18
C SER A 14 -1.76 -28.86 -41.13
N PHE A 15 -2.55 -27.92 -40.61
CA PHE A 15 -3.08 -26.77 -41.36
C PHE A 15 -1.97 -25.82 -41.81
N TYR A 16 -1.00 -25.53 -40.94
CA TYR A 16 0.12 -24.65 -41.28
C TYR A 16 1.15 -25.33 -42.19
N LEU A 17 1.33 -26.65 -42.03
CA LEU A 17 2.21 -27.45 -42.90
C LEU A 17 1.70 -27.52 -44.35
N THR A 18 0.38 -27.44 -44.55
CA THR A 18 -0.22 -27.40 -45.90
C THR A 18 -0.05 -26.03 -46.55
N GLN A 19 -0.05 -24.94 -45.78
CA GLN A 19 0.16 -23.59 -46.30
C GLN A 19 1.64 -23.26 -46.60
N GLY A 20 2.58 -23.94 -45.94
CA GLY A 20 4.02 -23.71 -46.13
C GLY A 20 4.66 -24.47 -47.30
N LYS A 21 3.93 -25.26 -48.08
CA LYS A 21 4.49 -26.04 -49.20
C LYS A 21 4.66 -25.13 -50.42
N PRO A 22 5.89 -24.76 -50.84
CA PRO A 22 6.09 -23.98 -52.05
C PRO A 22 5.75 -24.84 -53.27
N PRO A 23 5.22 -24.26 -54.37
CA PRO A 23 5.14 -24.97 -55.64
C PRO A 23 6.54 -25.44 -56.03
N ALA A 24 6.67 -26.72 -56.37
CA ALA A 24 7.94 -27.36 -56.65
C ALA A 24 8.67 -26.65 -57.82
N PRO A 25 9.91 -26.16 -57.63
CA PRO A 25 10.77 -25.82 -58.75
C PRO A 25 11.21 -27.13 -59.40
N ILE A 26 10.85 -27.29 -60.66
CA ILE A 26 11.50 -28.19 -61.60
C ILE A 26 12.96 -27.72 -61.64
N ASP A 27 13.92 -28.63 -61.42
CA ASP A 27 15.38 -28.40 -61.46
C ASP A 27 16.08 -27.87 -60.19
N ALA A 28 15.98 -28.59 -59.07
CA ALA A 28 16.98 -28.52 -58.01
C ALA A 28 17.60 -29.90 -57.75
N PRO A 29 18.93 -30.02 -57.57
CA PRO A 29 19.58 -31.31 -57.35
C PRO A 29 18.99 -31.94 -56.08
N MET A 30 18.52 -33.17 -56.27
CA MET A 30 17.81 -34.00 -55.30
C MET A 30 18.43 -33.89 -53.91
N ARG A 31 17.79 -33.08 -53.06
CA ARG A 31 18.24 -32.79 -51.69
C ARG A 31 18.25 -34.12 -50.94
N SER A 32 19.43 -34.63 -50.59
CA SER A 32 19.53 -35.98 -50.04
C SER A 32 18.72 -36.09 -48.74
N PRO A 33 17.98 -37.20 -48.53
CA PRO A 33 17.13 -37.40 -47.35
C PRO A 33 17.88 -37.20 -46.03
N ASP A 34 19.19 -37.46 -46.01
CA ASP A 34 20.09 -37.20 -44.89
C ASP A 34 20.15 -35.72 -44.48
N THR A 35 20.13 -34.79 -45.45
CA THR A 35 20.14 -33.35 -45.14
C THR A 35 18.81 -32.86 -44.57
N SER A 36 17.68 -33.45 -44.98
CA SER A 36 16.37 -33.16 -44.38
C SER A 36 16.21 -33.76 -42.98
N LEU A 37 16.70 -34.99 -42.75
CA LEU A 37 16.69 -35.64 -41.43
C LEU A 37 17.59 -34.90 -40.43
N ARG A 38 18.77 -34.44 -40.87
CA ARG A 38 19.66 -33.58 -40.07
C ARG A 38 19.01 -32.25 -39.72
N LYS A 39 18.28 -31.63 -40.64
CA LYS A 39 17.53 -30.39 -40.36
C LYS A 39 16.39 -30.63 -39.39
N TYR A 40 15.60 -31.69 -39.58
CA TYR A 40 14.52 -32.04 -38.68
C TYR A 40 15.01 -32.31 -37.25
N SER A 41 16.07 -33.11 -37.10
CA SER A 41 16.70 -33.36 -35.80
C SER A 41 17.30 -32.10 -35.17
N ALA A 42 17.90 -31.20 -35.96
CA ALA A 42 18.37 -29.92 -35.47
C ALA A 42 17.21 -29.03 -34.97
N THR A 43 16.11 -28.98 -35.72
CA THR A 43 14.89 -28.26 -35.31
C THR A 43 14.29 -28.87 -34.05
N MET A 44 14.23 -30.19 -33.93
CA MET A 44 13.71 -30.87 -32.73
C MET A 44 14.58 -30.58 -31.49
N LYS A 45 15.90 -30.57 -31.64
CA LYS A 45 16.83 -30.16 -30.57
C LYS A 45 16.63 -28.70 -30.18
N ALA A 46 16.49 -27.81 -31.16
CA ALA A 46 16.24 -26.38 -30.91
C ALA A 46 14.90 -26.16 -30.20
N LEU A 47 13.85 -26.91 -30.58
CA LEU A 47 12.55 -26.90 -29.90
C LEU A 47 12.65 -27.39 -28.46
N HIS A 48 13.38 -28.48 -28.20
CA HIS A 48 13.62 -28.96 -26.84
C HIS A 48 14.35 -27.92 -25.98
N ILE A 49 15.44 -27.35 -26.49
CA ILE A 49 16.18 -26.29 -25.80
C ILE A 49 15.27 -25.09 -25.51
N SER A 50 14.41 -24.73 -26.47
CA SER A 50 13.43 -23.65 -26.27
C SER A 50 12.41 -24.00 -25.19
N ASN A 51 11.96 -25.25 -25.13
CA ASN A 51 11.00 -25.70 -24.12
C ASN A 51 11.62 -25.67 -22.71
N ASP A 52 12.85 -26.19 -22.56
CA ASP A 52 13.59 -26.14 -21.30
C ASP A 52 13.82 -24.69 -20.83
N ARG A 53 14.07 -23.78 -21.77
CA ARG A 53 14.21 -22.35 -21.49
C ARG A 53 12.88 -21.71 -21.07
N LEU A 54 11.76 -22.11 -21.67
CA LEU A 54 10.44 -21.64 -21.25
C LEU A 54 10.10 -22.16 -19.86
N GLU A 55 10.38 -23.44 -19.59
CA GLU A 55 10.13 -24.05 -18.28
C GLU A 55 10.93 -23.36 -17.16
N SER A 56 12.21 -23.09 -17.39
CA SER A 56 13.04 -22.33 -16.43
C SER A 56 12.55 -20.90 -16.23
N ARG A 57 12.06 -20.22 -17.29
CA ARG A 57 11.44 -18.90 -17.15
C ARG A 57 10.15 -18.94 -16.36
N VAL A 58 9.29 -19.93 -16.59
CA VAL A 58 8.04 -20.10 -15.83
C VAL A 58 8.34 -20.34 -14.35
N LYS A 59 9.34 -21.19 -14.04
CA LYS A 59 9.80 -21.42 -12.67
C LYS A 59 10.35 -20.15 -11.99
N ASN A 60 11.09 -19.32 -12.74
CA ASN A 60 11.60 -18.05 -12.21
C ASN A 60 10.49 -17.02 -12.01
N LEU A 61 9.51 -16.98 -12.91
CA LEU A 61 8.35 -16.12 -12.75
C LEU A 61 7.50 -16.55 -11.57
N SER A 62 7.27 -17.85 -11.37
CA SER A 62 6.49 -18.33 -10.24
C SER A 62 7.17 -18.06 -8.90
N SER A 63 8.50 -18.24 -8.81
CA SER A 63 9.24 -17.87 -7.59
C SER A 63 9.22 -16.36 -7.33
N SER A 64 9.36 -15.54 -8.38
CA SER A 64 9.28 -14.08 -8.27
C SER A 64 7.89 -13.62 -7.83
N THR A 65 6.82 -14.24 -8.35
CA THR A 65 5.44 -13.95 -7.94
C THR A 65 5.21 -14.32 -6.48
N ALA A 66 5.65 -15.49 -6.03
CA ALA A 66 5.54 -15.89 -4.62
C ALA A 66 6.31 -14.95 -3.68
N GLN A 67 7.48 -14.46 -4.11
CA GLN A 67 8.24 -13.46 -3.36
C GLN A 67 7.51 -12.11 -3.29
N LEU A 68 6.91 -11.67 -4.41
CA LEU A 68 6.12 -10.45 -4.45
C LEU A 68 4.90 -10.53 -3.51
N GLU A 69 4.21 -11.67 -3.48
CA GLU A 69 3.09 -11.90 -2.56
C GLU A 69 3.53 -11.78 -1.10
N LEU A 70 4.68 -12.35 -0.74
CA LEU A 70 5.24 -12.22 0.61
C LEU A 70 5.54 -10.75 0.96
N GLU A 71 6.16 -10.00 0.06
CA GLU A 71 6.45 -8.58 0.26
C GLU A 71 5.17 -7.74 0.39
N LEU A 72 4.13 -8.05 -0.38
CA LEU A 72 2.82 -7.42 -0.24
C LEU A 72 2.18 -7.72 1.13
N MET A 73 2.29 -8.96 1.62
CA MET A 73 1.82 -9.30 2.96
C MET A 73 2.57 -8.54 4.04
N LYS A 74 3.90 -8.41 3.94
CA LYS A 74 4.72 -7.60 4.86
C LYS A 74 4.30 -6.14 4.83
N LEU A 75 4.14 -5.57 3.64
CA LEU A 75 3.71 -4.19 3.48
C LEU A 75 2.31 -3.97 4.08
N GLN A 76 1.37 -4.88 3.83
CA GLN A 76 0.03 -4.82 4.40
C GLN A 76 0.07 -4.92 5.94
N HIS A 77 0.95 -5.76 6.48
CA HIS A 77 1.17 -5.87 7.92
C HIS A 77 1.74 -4.56 8.49
N HIS A 78 2.74 -3.96 7.85
CA HIS A 78 3.28 -2.66 8.24
C HIS A 78 2.21 -1.57 8.18
N ILE A 79 1.44 -1.46 7.09
CA ILE A 79 0.36 -0.47 6.96
C ILE A 79 -0.66 -0.64 8.10
N LYS A 80 -1.05 -1.87 8.44
CA LYS A 80 -1.96 -2.14 9.56
C LYS A 80 -1.37 -1.72 10.90
N GLY A 81 -0.07 -1.98 11.13
CA GLY A 81 0.64 -1.54 12.34
C GLY A 81 0.74 -0.02 12.44
N PHE A 82 1.13 0.66 11.36
CA PHE A 82 1.26 2.12 11.31
C PHE A 82 -0.10 2.83 11.44
N HIS A 83 -1.17 2.29 10.84
CA HIS A 83 -2.49 2.94 10.87
C HIS A 83 -3.11 2.96 12.27
N GLY A 84 -2.79 2.01 13.15
CA GLY A 84 -3.29 2.02 14.52
C GLY A 84 -2.58 3.05 15.38
N GLU A 85 -1.25 3.03 15.42
CA GLU A 85 -0.48 3.84 16.38
C GLU A 85 -0.31 5.29 15.93
N LEU A 86 0.04 5.52 14.66
CA LEU A 86 0.32 6.87 14.16
C LEU A 86 -0.96 7.70 13.97
N LEU A 87 -2.07 7.05 13.60
CA LEU A 87 -3.35 7.73 13.50
C LEU A 87 -3.83 8.19 14.87
N VAL A 88 -3.68 7.36 15.90
CA VAL A 88 -4.09 7.71 17.27
C VAL A 88 -3.24 8.86 17.82
N THR A 89 -1.93 8.87 17.59
CA THR A 89 -1.06 9.97 18.02
C THR A 89 -1.35 11.26 17.26
N TRP A 90 -1.50 11.20 15.93
CA TRP A 90 -1.82 12.37 15.11
C TRP A 90 -3.21 12.95 15.40
N GLN A 91 -4.21 12.09 15.62
CA GLN A 91 -5.54 12.52 16.05
C GLN A 91 -5.50 13.19 17.43
N ALA A 92 -4.74 12.64 18.37
CA ALA A 92 -4.58 13.22 19.70
C ALA A 92 -3.89 14.60 19.63
N ASP A 93 -2.85 14.75 18.82
CA ASP A 93 -2.13 16.01 18.62
C ASP A 93 -3.03 17.09 17.99
N THR A 94 -3.74 16.72 16.91
CA THR A 94 -4.66 17.62 16.20
C THR A 94 -5.78 18.12 17.12
N LEU A 95 -6.35 17.23 17.94
CA LEU A 95 -7.41 17.60 18.88
C LEU A 95 -6.87 18.43 20.06
N THR A 96 -5.65 18.16 20.52
CA THR A 96 -4.96 18.97 21.54
C THR A 96 -4.74 20.39 21.02
N ARG A 97 -4.24 20.52 19.78
CA ARG A 97 -4.08 21.80 19.11
C ARG A 97 -5.40 22.54 18.91
N LEU A 98 -6.48 21.83 18.60
CA LEU A 98 -7.81 22.42 18.51
C LEU A 98 -8.25 23.02 19.85
N VAL A 99 -7.99 22.34 20.97
CA VAL A 99 -8.28 22.88 22.31
C VAL A 99 -7.49 24.15 22.57
N GLU A 100 -6.20 24.18 22.25
CA GLU A 100 -5.35 25.38 22.40
C GLU A 100 -5.91 26.57 21.61
N VAL A 101 -6.17 26.36 20.32
CA VAL A 101 -6.70 27.41 19.43
C VAL A 101 -8.05 27.93 19.93
N VAL A 102 -8.93 27.05 20.44
CA VAL A 102 -10.22 27.49 21.00
C VAL A 102 -10.02 28.36 22.23
N TYR A 103 -9.12 27.98 23.12
CA TYR A 103 -8.83 28.73 24.34
C TYR A 103 -8.17 30.08 24.05
N GLU A 104 -7.18 30.13 23.15
CA GLU A 104 -6.51 31.36 22.71
C GLU A 104 -7.50 32.34 22.07
N ARG A 105 -8.32 31.87 21.12
CA ARG A 105 -9.30 32.70 20.39
C ARG A 105 -10.46 33.17 21.27
N CYS A 106 -10.81 32.42 22.30
CA CYS A 106 -11.82 32.81 23.28
C CYS A 106 -11.25 33.69 24.41
N GLY A 107 -9.93 33.91 24.47
CA GLY A 107 -9.26 34.61 25.57
C GLY A 107 -9.36 33.86 26.90
N TRP A 108 -9.54 32.54 26.86
CA TRP A 108 -9.68 31.70 28.04
C TRP A 108 -8.30 31.17 28.47
N LYS A 109 -8.09 31.07 29.78
CA LYS A 109 -6.91 30.38 30.33
C LYS A 109 -7.21 28.89 30.47
N LEU A 110 -6.24 28.04 30.14
CA LEU A 110 -6.36 26.60 30.36
C LEU A 110 -6.51 26.30 31.86
N PRO A 111 -7.19 25.20 32.24
CA PRO A 111 -7.28 24.77 33.62
C PRO A 111 -5.89 24.69 34.27
N GLY A 112 -5.67 25.40 35.38
CA GLY A 112 -4.33 25.58 35.97
C GLY A 112 -3.73 26.98 35.75
N GLY A 113 -4.39 27.86 34.97
CA GLY A 113 -3.97 29.26 34.79
C GLY A 113 -2.80 29.45 33.82
N ILE A 114 -2.39 28.38 33.16
CA ILE A 114 -1.24 28.29 32.27
C ILE A 114 -1.67 28.65 30.84
N THR A 115 -0.83 29.37 30.09
CA THR A 115 -1.01 29.62 28.66
C THR A 115 -0.55 28.40 27.85
N ALA A 116 -1.10 28.18 26.65
CA ALA A 116 -0.84 26.98 25.81
C ALA A 116 0.66 26.67 25.58
N THR A 117 1.55 27.65 25.79
CA THR A 117 3.00 27.56 25.64
C THR A 117 3.77 27.23 26.93
N SER A 118 3.15 27.22 28.11
CA SER A 118 3.83 27.08 29.42
C SER A 118 3.66 25.69 30.05
N HIS A 119 3.57 24.64 29.25
CA HIS A 119 3.54 23.25 29.74
C HIS A 119 4.94 22.64 29.95
N GLU A 120 5.99 23.42 29.65
CA GLU A 120 7.38 23.03 29.81
C GLU A 120 7.69 22.74 31.29
N GLY A 121 7.92 21.47 31.62
CA GLY A 121 8.18 20.99 32.98
C GLY A 121 6.99 20.37 33.74
N MET A 122 5.80 20.28 33.15
CA MET A 122 4.67 19.56 33.77
C MET A 122 4.74 18.05 33.52
N ASP A 123 4.42 17.25 34.53
CA ASP A 123 4.25 15.80 34.40
C ASP A 123 3.19 15.44 33.34
N GLN A 124 3.47 14.42 32.54
CA GLN A 124 2.65 13.99 31.40
C GLN A 124 1.21 13.64 31.81
N ALA A 125 1.03 13.05 33.00
CA ALA A 125 -0.29 12.74 33.53
C ALA A 125 -1.08 14.02 33.86
N ARG A 126 -0.41 15.06 34.37
CA ARG A 126 -1.00 16.37 34.66
C ARG A 126 -1.39 17.11 33.38
N VAL A 127 -0.53 17.12 32.36
CA VAL A 127 -0.84 17.72 31.05
C VAL A 127 -2.04 17.02 30.41
N SER A 128 -2.07 15.69 30.44
CA SER A 128 -3.19 14.91 29.91
C SER A 128 -4.51 15.21 30.64
N LEU A 129 -4.48 15.32 31.97
CA LEU A 129 -5.66 15.68 32.77
C LEU A 129 -6.15 17.10 32.48
N MET A 130 -5.21 18.04 32.29
CA MET A 130 -5.51 19.42 31.97
C MET A 130 -6.25 19.55 30.65
N TYR A 131 -5.73 18.96 29.56
CA TYR A 131 -6.40 19.00 28.25
C TYR A 131 -7.74 18.27 28.27
N ARG A 132 -7.88 17.16 29.00
CA ARG A 132 -9.18 16.49 29.22
C ARG A 132 -10.19 17.42 29.90
N THR A 133 -9.75 18.15 30.91
CA THR A 133 -10.62 19.09 31.66
C THR A 133 -10.97 20.31 30.81
N ALA A 134 -10.02 20.78 29.98
CA ALA A 134 -10.22 21.89 29.06
C ALA A 134 -11.22 21.52 27.95
N ALA A 135 -11.02 20.36 27.32
CA ALA A 135 -11.91 19.83 26.29
C ALA A 135 -13.35 19.68 26.82
N ARG A 136 -13.53 19.23 28.08
CA ARG A 136 -14.85 19.12 28.73
C ARG A 136 -15.57 20.47 28.88
N LYS A 137 -14.83 21.56 29.04
CA LYS A 137 -15.40 22.91 29.20
C LYS A 137 -15.83 23.53 27.86
N ILE A 138 -15.34 23.02 26.73
CA ILE A 138 -15.72 23.50 25.41
C ILE A 138 -17.12 23.00 25.08
N LYS A 139 -18.07 23.94 24.96
CA LYS A 139 -19.45 23.63 24.57
C LYS A 139 -19.58 23.51 23.05
N LYS A 140 -20.57 22.72 22.62
CA LYS A 140 -20.92 22.57 21.20
C LYS A 140 -21.20 23.91 20.54
N GLU A 141 -21.92 24.79 21.24
CA GLU A 141 -22.33 26.09 20.71
C GLU A 141 -21.11 26.99 20.47
N THR A 142 -20.05 26.85 21.29
CA THR A 142 -18.80 27.60 21.12
C THR A 142 -18.12 27.20 19.80
N LEU A 143 -17.98 25.91 19.53
CA LEU A 143 -17.37 25.40 18.30
C LEU A 143 -18.19 25.79 17.06
N GLN A 144 -19.52 25.67 17.14
CA GLN A 144 -20.39 25.95 16.01
C GLN A 144 -20.51 27.45 15.71
N ARG A 145 -20.70 28.29 16.74
CA ARG A 145 -20.93 29.74 16.55
C ARG A 145 -19.66 30.55 16.35
N ARG A 146 -18.54 30.19 17.00
CA ARG A 146 -17.29 30.97 16.92
C ARG A 146 -16.28 30.42 15.91
N PHE A 147 -16.32 29.12 15.62
CA PHE A 147 -15.34 28.46 14.75
C PHE A 147 -15.99 27.84 13.50
N GLY A 148 -17.32 27.86 13.38
CA GLY A 148 -18.02 27.26 12.23
C GLY A 148 -17.86 25.73 12.15
N LEU A 149 -17.40 25.08 13.23
CA LEU A 149 -17.10 23.66 13.23
C LEU A 149 -18.37 22.83 13.37
N SER A 150 -18.47 21.79 12.54
CA SER A 150 -19.63 20.90 12.49
C SER A 150 -19.66 19.91 13.67
N MET A 151 -20.83 19.32 13.92
CA MET A 151 -21.06 18.36 15.03
C MET A 151 -20.01 17.22 15.14
N PRO A 152 -19.48 16.63 14.05
CA PRO A 152 -18.45 15.60 14.13
C PRO A 152 -17.19 16.02 14.89
N TYR A 153 -16.78 17.29 14.82
CA TYR A 153 -15.61 17.78 15.54
C TYR A 153 -15.84 17.86 17.04
N TYR A 154 -17.06 18.21 17.47
CA TYR A 154 -17.44 18.16 18.88
C TYR A 154 -17.45 16.72 19.41
N VAL A 155 -17.99 15.78 18.63
CA VAL A 155 -17.98 14.35 18.98
C VAL A 155 -16.54 13.80 19.03
N ALA A 156 -15.66 14.21 18.11
CA ALA A 156 -14.25 13.83 18.14
C ALA A 156 -13.52 14.36 19.38
N LEU A 157 -13.81 15.61 19.78
CA LEU A 157 -13.27 16.22 21.00
C LEU A 157 -13.76 15.50 22.27
N GLN A 158 -15.01 15.02 22.26
CA GLN A 158 -15.50 14.13 23.31
C GLN A 158 -14.83 12.75 23.25
N ARG A 159 -14.59 12.17 22.08
CA ARG A 159 -13.92 10.86 21.99
C ARG A 159 -12.49 10.86 22.52
N LEU A 160 -11.78 11.98 22.42
CA LEU A 160 -10.49 12.19 23.09
C LEU A 160 -10.60 12.09 24.63
N TYR A 161 -11.78 12.36 25.20
CA TYR A 161 -12.04 12.15 26.63
C TYR A 161 -12.17 10.67 26.98
N THR A 162 -12.82 9.88 26.11
CA THR A 162 -13.19 8.47 26.39
C THR A 162 -12.07 7.47 26.15
N PHE A 163 -11.26 7.70 25.12
CA PHE A 163 -10.15 6.80 24.84
C PHE A 163 -8.97 7.22 25.72
N GLU A 164 -8.31 6.27 26.36
CA GLU A 164 -6.99 6.47 26.94
C GLU A 164 -5.98 6.77 25.84
N ALA A 165 -6.08 7.93 25.20
CA ALA A 165 -4.99 8.50 24.46
C ALA A 165 -3.90 8.76 25.49
N ARG A 166 -2.95 7.82 25.62
CA ARG A 166 -1.59 8.16 25.98
C ARG A 166 -1.19 9.25 25.00
N ILE A 167 -1.34 10.51 25.41
CA ILE A 167 -0.75 11.65 24.71
C ILE A 167 0.74 11.46 24.88
N ARG A 168 1.34 10.60 24.06
CA ARG A 168 2.79 10.51 23.94
C ARG A 168 3.14 11.69 23.04
N PHE A 169 3.38 12.83 23.67
CA PHE A 169 4.16 13.89 23.04
C PHE A 169 5.47 13.21 22.61
N VAL A 170 5.68 13.06 21.31
CA VAL A 170 7.03 12.85 20.79
C VAL A 170 7.70 14.20 21.00
N PRO A 171 8.73 14.32 21.85
CA PRO A 171 9.47 15.56 21.92
C PRO A 171 10.07 15.78 20.53
N SER A 172 9.77 16.91 19.91
CA SER A 172 10.45 17.35 18.69
C SER A 172 11.94 17.32 18.95
N ALA A 173 12.62 16.33 18.38
CA ALA A 173 14.07 16.29 18.29
C ALA A 173 14.53 17.39 17.33
N HIS A 174 14.55 18.62 17.83
CA HIS A 174 15.37 19.69 17.29
C HIS A 174 16.42 20.04 18.34
N SER A 175 17.45 19.22 18.42
CA SER A 175 18.78 19.66 18.82
C SER A 175 19.81 18.61 18.40
N LEU A 176 20.16 18.65 17.11
CA LEU A 176 21.45 18.21 16.61
C LEU A 176 22.01 19.44 15.88
N ASP A 177 22.75 20.26 16.61
CA ASP A 177 24.04 20.80 16.17
C ASP A 177 24.66 21.62 17.31
N GLY A 178 25.89 21.24 17.65
CA GLY A 178 26.72 21.77 18.73
C GLY A 178 27.88 20.83 18.99
#